data_AF-J5R4Z7-F1
#
_entry.id   AF-J5R4Z7-F1
#
_cell.length_a   1.000
_cell.length_b   1.000
_cell.length_c   1.000
_cell.angle_alpha   90.00
_cell.angle_beta   90.00
_cell.angle_gamma   90.00
#
_symmetry.space_group_name_H-M   'P 1'
#
loop_
_entity.id
_entity.type
_entity.pdbx_description
1 polymer ?
#
loop_
_entity_poly.entity_id
_entity_poly.type
_entity_poly.pdbx_seq_one_letter_code
_entity_poly.pdbx_strand_id
1 'polypeptide(L)'
;MSSPRREEGETPAPTNAGDADMKPAAASPPPSQPDAGSDTKKRKELDGGDAEMKDESKGDSKDETKQEEKEEGEAEEKPKPEKRRRIDDGKRSARMFGNILGTLRKFQDDEGKTKKSEAAQRRAATQSRIAARLQTDAIQSSALLAAERELRAVQSALAADTFLDRQLAAEARHQLLDSAKGYLSTTPSPPLSRAGLGASSAPRHPSRNAMNAVQPDQLFPGDLLPSASVASAKGISALYFLPKILTPEQEDTLRRQERDVAELIEREKSQIEGERERHAETRAAQGKKLRELRQRVDELRAQEKEKHVQKGQEMDVEA
;
A
#
# COMPACT_ATOMS: atom_id res chain seq x y z
N MET A 1 64.23 2.88 -31.38
CA MET A 1 63.41 4.10 -31.17
C MET A 1 62.37 3.74 -30.12
N SER A 2 62.79 3.74 -28.85
CA SER A 2 62.55 4.82 -27.86
C SER A 2 61.13 4.76 -27.29
N SER A 3 60.97 3.92 -26.27
CA SER A 3 59.81 3.89 -25.37
C SER A 3 59.92 5.03 -24.35
N PRO A 4 58.85 5.78 -24.07
CA PRO A 4 58.87 6.78 -23.02
C PRO A 4 58.69 6.16 -21.63
N ARG A 5 59.49 6.70 -20.73
CA ARG A 5 59.74 6.40 -19.32
C ARG A 5 58.50 6.79 -18.49
N ARG A 6 57.94 5.85 -17.72
CA ARG A 6 56.95 6.13 -16.65
C ARG A 6 57.70 6.73 -15.47
N GLU A 7 57.41 7.98 -15.15
CA GLU A 7 57.81 8.59 -13.87
C GLU A 7 56.75 8.23 -12.83
N GLU A 8 57.18 7.55 -11.78
CA GLU A 8 56.39 7.30 -10.58
C GLU A 8 56.44 8.56 -9.72
N GLY A 9 55.28 9.23 -9.60
CA GLY A 9 55.09 10.32 -8.66
C GLY A 9 54.68 9.78 -7.30
N GLU A 10 55.65 9.71 -6.39
CA GLU A 10 55.42 9.60 -4.95
C GLU A 10 54.57 10.79 -4.47
N THR A 11 53.40 10.53 -3.91
CA THR A 11 52.64 11.53 -3.14
C THR A 11 52.79 11.25 -1.65
N PRO A 12 53.17 12.24 -0.83
CA PRO A 12 53.36 12.07 0.61
C PRO A 12 52.03 12.00 1.37
N ALA A 13 52.01 11.13 2.38
CA ALA A 13 50.91 10.94 3.31
C ALA A 13 50.59 12.24 4.10
N PRO A 14 49.30 12.63 4.25
CA PRO A 14 48.94 13.67 5.19
C PRO A 14 48.97 13.13 6.63
N THR A 15 49.83 13.74 7.42
CA THR A 15 49.97 13.57 8.87
C THR A 15 48.68 13.94 9.59
N ASN A 16 48.19 12.98 10.36
CA ASN A 16 47.11 13.10 11.31
C ASN A 16 47.62 13.87 12.55
N ALA A 17 47.28 15.15 12.67
CA ALA A 17 47.55 15.97 13.85
C ALA A 17 46.46 17.03 13.98
N GLY A 18 45.57 16.86 14.96
CA GLY A 18 44.48 17.78 15.19
C GLY A 18 43.51 17.31 16.25
N ASP A 19 44.05 16.78 17.35
CA ASP A 19 43.34 16.58 18.60
C ASP A 19 43.00 17.98 19.14
N ALA A 20 41.76 18.42 18.89
CA ALA A 20 41.22 19.68 19.37
C ALA A 20 39.98 19.38 20.21
N ASP A 21 40.18 19.44 21.52
CA ASP A 21 39.17 19.55 22.56
C ASP A 21 38.02 20.49 22.15
N MET A 22 36.96 19.93 21.59
CA MET A 22 35.67 20.59 21.51
C MET A 22 34.81 20.17 22.69
N LYS A 23 34.67 21.12 23.63
CA LYS A 23 33.65 21.14 24.68
C LYS A 23 32.28 20.70 24.14
N PRO A 24 31.55 19.80 24.82
CA PRO A 24 30.16 19.52 24.44
C PRO A 24 29.30 20.76 24.75
N ALA A 25 28.80 21.39 23.69
CA ALA A 25 27.74 22.38 23.81
C ALA A 25 26.49 21.68 24.35
N ALA A 26 25.86 22.33 25.34
CA ALA A 26 24.71 21.86 26.07
C ALA A 26 23.59 21.37 25.12
N ALA A 27 23.18 20.12 25.36
CA ALA A 27 22.02 19.51 24.75
C ALA A 27 20.79 20.40 25.01
N SER A 28 20.16 20.85 23.93
CA SER A 28 18.79 21.36 24.00
C SER A 28 17.86 20.21 24.39
N PRO A 29 16.96 20.39 25.37
CA PRO A 29 16.03 19.34 25.78
C PRO A 29 15.06 18.99 24.63
N PRO A 30 14.73 17.70 24.43
CA PRO A 30 13.68 17.31 23.49
C PRO A 30 12.32 17.87 23.95
N PRO A 31 11.44 18.27 23.02
CA PRO A 31 10.09 18.68 23.38
C PRO A 31 9.33 17.51 24.02
N SER A 32 8.73 17.81 25.15
CA SER A 32 7.91 16.95 26.00
C SER A 32 6.93 16.10 25.19
N GLN A 33 7.06 14.78 25.30
CA GLN A 33 5.98 13.86 24.95
C GLN A 33 4.86 13.99 25.99
N PRO A 34 3.58 14.07 25.58
CA PRO A 34 2.48 13.83 26.50
C PRO A 34 2.42 12.33 26.83
N ASP A 35 2.70 12.02 28.09
CA ASP A 35 2.56 10.72 28.71
C ASP A 35 1.10 10.44 29.12
N ALA A 36 0.76 9.16 29.15
CA ALA A 36 -0.35 8.53 29.86
C ALA A 36 -1.80 8.93 29.51
N GLY A 37 -2.38 8.16 28.59
CA GLY A 37 -3.82 7.93 28.48
C GLY A 37 -4.13 6.44 28.39
N SER A 38 -3.91 5.72 29.49
CA SER A 38 -4.34 4.34 29.69
C SER A 38 -5.87 4.25 29.70
N ASP A 39 -6.47 3.57 28.73
CA ASP A 39 -7.84 3.09 28.85
C ASP A 39 -7.99 1.74 28.15
N THR A 40 -7.55 0.69 28.85
CA THR A 40 -7.95 -0.68 28.57
C THR A 40 -9.43 -0.85 28.95
N LYS A 41 -10.34 -0.53 28.03
CA LYS A 41 -11.73 -0.97 28.10
C LYS A 41 -12.01 -2.04 27.07
N LYS A 42 -12.22 -3.25 27.59
CA LYS A 42 -12.98 -4.34 26.99
C LYS A 42 -14.08 -3.80 26.06
N ARG A 43 -13.95 -4.03 24.76
CA ARG A 43 -15.10 -4.12 23.85
C ARG A 43 -15.05 -5.45 23.14
N LYS A 44 -15.73 -6.40 23.78
CA LYS A 44 -16.30 -7.60 23.18
C LYS A 44 -17.58 -7.15 22.48
N GLU A 45 -17.80 -7.65 21.27
CA GLU A 45 -19.00 -7.65 20.40
C GLU A 45 -18.58 -7.31 18.98
N LEU A 46 -18.45 -8.32 18.12
CA LEU A 46 -19.51 -8.79 17.22
C LEU A 46 -19.86 -7.70 16.21
N ASP A 47 -19.26 -7.75 15.02
CA ASP A 47 -20.10 -7.72 13.82
C ASP A 47 -19.37 -8.37 12.64
N GLY A 48 -20.04 -9.34 12.02
CA GLY A 48 -19.62 -9.99 10.80
C GLY A 48 -20.14 -9.18 9.63
N GLY A 49 -19.24 -8.51 8.92
CA GLY A 49 -19.50 -7.91 7.62
C GLY A 49 -19.01 -8.83 6.50
N ASP A 50 -19.73 -9.93 6.26
CA ASP A 50 -19.67 -10.64 4.98
C ASP A 50 -20.38 -9.77 3.94
N ALA A 51 -19.60 -9.09 3.10
CA ALA A 51 -20.12 -8.30 1.99
C ALA A 51 -19.48 -8.75 0.67
N GLU A 52 -20.37 -9.13 -0.25
CA GLU A 52 -20.20 -9.23 -1.70
C GLU A 52 -19.32 -10.35 -2.27
N MET A 53 -19.88 -11.57 -2.29
CA MET A 53 -19.81 -12.40 -3.50
C MET A 53 -21.02 -12.09 -4.38
N LYS A 54 -20.80 -11.35 -5.48
CA LYS A 54 -21.69 -11.34 -6.64
C LYS A 54 -21.41 -12.61 -7.44
N ASP A 55 -22.28 -13.59 -7.28
CA ASP A 55 -22.32 -14.75 -8.17
C ASP A 55 -23.48 -14.57 -9.15
N GLU A 56 -23.14 -14.21 -10.39
CA GLU A 56 -24.06 -14.15 -11.51
C GLU A 56 -24.25 -15.56 -12.09
N SER A 57 -25.07 -16.39 -11.44
CA SER A 57 -25.56 -17.62 -12.06
C SER A 57 -26.96 -17.39 -12.64
N LYS A 58 -27.01 -17.19 -13.96
CA LYS A 58 -28.23 -17.34 -14.76
C LYS A 58 -28.74 -18.79 -14.63
N GLY A 59 -29.90 -18.95 -14.01
CA GLY A 59 -30.65 -20.20 -13.95
C GLY A 59 -32.11 -19.94 -14.32
N ASP A 60 -32.44 -20.31 -15.55
CA ASP A 60 -33.78 -20.38 -16.14
C ASP A 60 -34.59 -21.53 -15.51
N SER A 61 -35.77 -21.22 -14.95
CA SER A 61 -36.95 -22.11 -14.75
C SER A 61 -37.89 -21.41 -13.75
N LYS A 62 -38.99 -20.74 -14.11
CA LYS A 62 -40.23 -21.20 -14.76
C LYS A 62 -41.02 -22.21 -13.92
N ASP A 63 -41.94 -21.69 -13.09
CA ASP A 63 -43.30 -22.20 -12.77
C ASP A 63 -43.85 -21.37 -11.60
N GLU A 64 -44.73 -20.39 -11.83
CA GLU A 64 -46.20 -20.52 -11.78
C GLU A 64 -46.73 -21.16 -10.49
N THR A 65 -47.35 -20.37 -9.60
CA THR A 65 -48.83 -20.29 -9.42
C THR A 65 -49.22 -19.81 -8.00
N LYS A 66 -50.27 -18.97 -7.96
CA LYS A 66 -51.19 -18.64 -6.85
C LYS A 66 -50.72 -17.61 -5.81
N GLN A 67 -51.07 -16.32 -5.94
CA GLN A 67 -52.40 -15.70 -5.71
C GLN A 67 -53.13 -16.21 -4.47
N GLU A 68 -53.17 -15.39 -3.42
CA GLU A 68 -54.42 -14.77 -2.94
C GLU A 68 -54.10 -13.59 -2.00
N GLU A 69 -54.58 -12.41 -2.40
CA GLU A 69 -54.74 -11.22 -1.57
C GLU A 69 -55.94 -11.42 -0.62
N LYS A 70 -55.85 -10.93 0.63
CA LYS A 70 -57.03 -10.35 1.29
C LYS A 70 -56.70 -9.46 2.49
N GLU A 71 -56.95 -8.17 2.27
CA GLU A 71 -57.67 -7.18 3.09
C GLU A 71 -57.33 -6.96 4.58
N GLU A 72 -57.21 -5.66 4.85
CA GLU A 72 -57.23 -4.95 6.12
C GLU A 72 -58.50 -5.23 6.96
N GLY A 73 -58.40 -5.07 8.29
CA GLY A 73 -59.58 -5.05 9.16
C GLY A 73 -59.25 -4.94 10.63
N GLU A 74 -59.59 -3.78 11.20
CA GLU A 74 -59.63 -3.43 12.62
C GLU A 74 -60.28 -4.50 13.52
N ALA A 75 -59.77 -4.64 14.76
CA ALA A 75 -60.56 -4.56 15.99
C ALA A 75 -59.74 -5.05 17.19
N GLU A 76 -59.33 -4.10 18.04
CA GLU A 76 -59.08 -4.38 19.45
C GLU A 76 -60.40 -4.84 20.10
N GLU A 77 -60.56 -6.14 20.35
CA GLU A 77 -61.53 -6.61 21.33
C GLU A 77 -60.93 -7.70 22.21
N LYS A 78 -60.60 -7.31 23.46
CA LYS A 78 -60.13 -8.22 24.50
C LYS A 78 -61.26 -9.19 24.88
N PRO A 79 -61.13 -10.52 24.68
CA PRO A 79 -62.12 -11.44 25.22
C PRO A 79 -61.93 -11.57 26.74
N LYS A 80 -62.99 -11.27 27.48
CA LYS A 80 -63.13 -11.49 28.93
C LYS A 80 -62.84 -12.97 29.28
N PRO A 81 -62.21 -13.26 30.43
CA PRO A 81 -61.87 -14.63 30.82
C PRO A 81 -63.12 -15.41 31.23
N GLU A 82 -63.64 -16.24 30.34
CA GLU A 82 -64.72 -17.16 30.62
C GLU A 82 -64.22 -18.34 31.47
N LYS A 83 -64.41 -18.25 32.79
CA LYS A 83 -64.19 -19.32 33.75
C LYS A 83 -65.31 -20.35 33.65
N ARG A 84 -65.25 -21.31 32.72
CA ARG A 84 -66.11 -22.50 32.78
C ARG A 84 -65.37 -23.79 32.41
N ARG A 85 -65.41 -24.74 33.36
CA ARG A 85 -65.08 -26.18 33.26
C ARG A 85 -63.65 -26.54 32.82
N ARG A 86 -62.64 -26.14 33.62
CA ARG A 86 -61.22 -26.50 33.43
C ARG A 86 -60.63 -27.44 34.49
N ILE A 87 -61.42 -28.05 35.37
CA ILE A 87 -60.83 -28.88 36.44
C ILE A 87 -60.35 -30.24 35.91
N ASP A 88 -61.02 -30.81 34.91
CA ASP A 88 -60.57 -32.06 34.26
C ASP A 88 -59.65 -31.82 33.07
N ASP A 89 -59.85 -30.74 32.30
CA ASP A 89 -58.93 -30.35 31.22
C ASP A 89 -57.56 -29.88 31.74
N GLY A 90 -57.49 -29.30 32.94
CA GLY A 90 -56.21 -28.98 33.59
C GLY A 90 -55.42 -30.25 33.94
N LYS A 91 -56.09 -31.30 34.41
CA LYS A 91 -55.46 -32.60 34.69
C LYS A 91 -55.09 -33.33 33.40
N ARG A 92 -55.90 -33.22 32.35
CA ARG A 92 -55.63 -33.80 31.03
C ARG A 92 -54.49 -33.07 30.31
N SER A 93 -54.46 -31.74 30.33
CA SER A 93 -53.40 -30.92 29.73
C SER A 93 -52.09 -31.06 30.50
N ALA A 94 -52.11 -31.12 31.84
CA ALA A 94 -50.93 -31.42 32.64
C ALA A 94 -50.36 -32.82 32.34
N ARG A 95 -51.23 -33.82 32.09
CA ARG A 95 -50.79 -35.15 31.63
C ARG A 95 -50.23 -35.13 30.21
N MET A 96 -50.84 -34.38 29.29
CA MET A 96 -50.36 -34.26 27.90
C MET A 96 -49.01 -33.52 27.84
N PHE A 97 -48.88 -32.39 28.55
CA PHE A 97 -47.61 -31.68 28.70
C PHE A 97 -46.57 -32.51 29.44
N GLY A 98 -46.96 -33.26 30.48
CA GLY A 98 -46.08 -34.19 31.18
C GLY A 98 -45.58 -35.32 30.27
N ASN A 99 -46.44 -35.84 29.39
CA ASN A 99 -46.02 -36.82 28.37
C ASN A 99 -45.06 -36.21 27.36
N ILE A 100 -45.30 -35.00 26.86
CA ILE A 100 -44.43 -34.32 25.89
C ILE A 100 -43.08 -33.93 26.53
N LEU A 101 -43.09 -33.40 27.76
CA LEU A 101 -41.86 -33.11 28.51
C LEU A 101 -41.13 -34.39 28.90
N GLY A 102 -41.86 -35.47 29.17
CA GLY A 102 -41.33 -36.79 29.45
C GLY A 102 -40.65 -37.41 28.23
N THR A 103 -41.26 -37.31 27.04
CA THR A 103 -40.62 -37.74 25.79
C THR A 103 -39.45 -36.84 25.43
N LEU A 104 -39.53 -35.53 25.67
CA LEU A 104 -38.40 -34.61 25.47
C LEU A 104 -37.21 -34.96 26.38
N ARG A 105 -37.46 -35.27 27.67
CA ARG A 105 -36.44 -35.75 28.59
C ARG A 105 -35.88 -37.11 28.17
N LYS A 106 -36.71 -38.04 27.72
CA LYS A 106 -36.25 -39.32 27.16
C LYS A 106 -35.39 -39.12 25.91
N PHE A 107 -35.76 -38.21 25.02
CA PHE A 107 -34.94 -37.82 23.87
C PHE A 107 -33.61 -37.19 24.30
N GLN A 108 -33.60 -36.34 25.34
CA GLN A 108 -32.36 -35.78 25.90
C GLN A 108 -31.49 -36.83 26.59
N ASP A 109 -32.09 -37.76 27.33
CA ASP A 109 -31.39 -38.86 27.99
C ASP A 109 -30.84 -39.86 26.96
N ASP A 110 -31.61 -40.17 25.91
CA ASP A 110 -31.21 -41.02 24.81
C ASP A 110 -30.18 -40.31 23.90
N GLU A 111 -30.26 -38.99 23.70
CA GLU A 111 -29.18 -38.19 23.13
C GLU A 111 -27.93 -38.24 24.01
N GLY A 112 -28.07 -38.15 25.33
CA GLY A 112 -26.96 -38.25 26.27
C GLY A 112 -26.29 -39.63 26.26
N LYS A 113 -27.08 -40.70 26.11
CA LYS A 113 -26.59 -42.08 25.98
C LYS A 113 -26.00 -42.36 24.60
N THR A 114 -26.60 -41.85 23.53
CA THR A 114 -26.06 -41.99 22.16
C THR A 114 -24.80 -41.16 21.98
N LYS A 115 -24.68 -39.96 22.57
CA LYS A 115 -23.42 -39.19 22.66
C LYS A 115 -22.33 -39.93 23.45
N LYS A 116 -22.71 -40.78 24.41
CA LYS A 116 -21.80 -41.66 25.18
C LYS A 116 -21.55 -43.02 24.52
N SER A 117 -22.26 -43.36 23.43
CA SER A 117 -22.02 -44.59 22.69
C SER A 117 -20.61 -44.58 22.12
N GLU A 118 -19.89 -45.68 22.27
CA GLU A 118 -18.53 -45.84 21.76
C GLU A 118 -18.46 -45.54 20.24
N ALA A 119 -19.48 -45.94 19.47
CA ALA A 119 -19.56 -45.64 18.04
C ALA A 119 -19.69 -44.14 17.75
N ALA A 120 -20.42 -43.40 18.60
CA ALA A 120 -20.54 -41.95 18.47
C ALA A 120 -19.24 -41.23 18.89
N GLN A 121 -18.56 -41.72 19.94
CA GLN A 121 -17.25 -41.22 20.34
C GLN A 121 -16.20 -41.42 19.24
N ARG A 122 -16.20 -42.59 18.58
CA ARG A 122 -15.32 -42.85 17.42
C ARG A 122 -15.60 -41.87 16.27
N ARG A 123 -16.87 -41.59 15.95
CA ARG A 123 -17.25 -40.58 14.94
C ARG A 123 -16.85 -39.16 15.33
N ALA A 124 -17.03 -38.77 16.59
CA ALA A 124 -16.63 -37.45 17.07
C ALA A 124 -15.11 -37.28 17.03
N ALA A 125 -14.35 -38.34 17.37
CA ALA A 125 -12.90 -38.34 17.29
C ALA A 125 -12.40 -38.21 15.85
N THR A 126 -13.00 -38.92 14.88
CA THR A 126 -12.63 -38.78 13.46
C THR A 126 -12.99 -37.41 12.91
N GLN A 127 -14.19 -36.88 13.22
CA GLN A 127 -14.60 -35.53 12.85
C GLN A 127 -13.66 -34.47 13.42
N SER A 128 -13.25 -34.60 14.69
CA SER A 128 -12.28 -33.70 15.32
C SER A 128 -10.92 -33.73 14.63
N ARG A 129 -10.43 -34.93 14.26
CA ARG A 129 -9.17 -35.06 13.50
C ARG A 129 -9.27 -34.43 12.11
N ILE A 130 -10.39 -34.63 11.40
CA ILE A 130 -10.61 -34.02 10.09
C ILE A 130 -10.68 -32.50 10.20
N ALA A 131 -11.43 -31.97 11.17
CA ALA A 131 -11.53 -30.53 11.40
C ALA A 131 -10.18 -29.91 11.75
N ALA A 132 -9.38 -30.57 12.60
CA ALA A 132 -8.04 -30.11 12.94
C ALA A 132 -7.12 -30.10 11.71
N ARG A 133 -7.15 -31.14 10.87
CA ARG A 133 -6.38 -31.18 9.60
C ARG A 133 -6.79 -30.04 8.65
N LEU A 134 -8.09 -29.82 8.46
CA LEU A 134 -8.60 -28.73 7.62
C LEU A 134 -8.18 -27.34 8.13
N GLN A 135 -8.17 -27.14 9.45
CA GLN A 135 -7.70 -25.89 10.04
C GLN A 135 -6.21 -25.67 9.79
N THR A 136 -5.37 -26.71 9.95
CA THR A 136 -3.94 -26.59 9.66
C THR A 136 -3.67 -26.30 8.19
N ASP A 137 -4.42 -26.90 7.26
CA ASP A 137 -4.27 -26.67 5.82
C ASP A 137 -4.74 -25.25 5.44
N ALA A 138 -5.83 -24.76 6.04
CA ALA A 138 -6.30 -23.39 5.87
C ALA A 138 -5.27 -22.35 6.38
N ILE A 139 -4.62 -22.62 7.51
CA ILE A 139 -3.56 -21.75 8.05
C ILE A 139 -2.35 -21.72 7.10
N GLN A 140 -1.95 -22.87 6.53
CA GLN A 140 -0.81 -22.92 5.62
C GLN A 140 -1.07 -22.25 4.28
N SER A 141 -2.20 -22.55 3.66
CA SER A 141 -2.60 -21.92 2.40
C SER A 141 -2.76 -20.40 2.54
N SER A 142 -3.34 -19.93 3.65
CA SER A 142 -3.44 -18.49 3.93
C SER A 142 -2.06 -17.85 4.16
N ALA A 143 -1.13 -18.54 4.83
CA ALA A 143 0.25 -18.06 5.00
C ALA A 143 1.01 -17.97 3.66
N LEU A 144 0.83 -18.94 2.75
CA LEU A 144 1.40 -18.90 1.41
C LEU A 144 0.84 -17.72 0.61
N LEU A 145 -0.49 -17.56 0.57
CA LEU A 145 -1.12 -16.45 -0.13
C LEU A 145 -0.70 -15.09 0.42
N ALA A 146 -0.53 -14.97 1.75
CA ALA A 146 -0.01 -13.75 2.36
C ALA A 146 1.41 -13.44 1.90
N ALA A 147 2.32 -14.43 1.91
CA ALA A 147 3.70 -14.26 1.46
C ALA A 147 3.78 -13.89 -0.04
N GLU A 148 2.93 -14.49 -0.90
CA GLU A 148 2.87 -14.15 -2.31
C GLU A 148 2.36 -12.72 -2.57
N ARG A 149 1.36 -12.28 -1.79
CA ARG A 149 0.85 -10.90 -1.87
C ARG A 149 1.92 -9.90 -1.46
N GLU A 150 2.65 -10.17 -0.38
CA GLU A 150 3.77 -9.34 0.06
C GLU A 150 4.88 -9.27 -1.00
N LEU A 151 5.23 -10.41 -1.60
CA LEU A 151 6.23 -10.48 -2.67
C LEU A 151 5.80 -9.62 -3.87
N ARG A 152 4.54 -9.70 -4.30
CA ARG A 152 4.01 -8.86 -5.38
C ARG A 152 4.02 -7.38 -5.01
N ALA A 153 3.64 -7.03 -3.78
CA ALA A 153 3.63 -5.66 -3.31
C ALA A 153 5.04 -5.03 -3.34
N VAL A 154 6.05 -5.76 -2.86
CA VAL A 154 7.46 -5.31 -2.91
C VAL A 154 7.95 -5.17 -4.36
N GLN A 155 7.59 -6.10 -5.25
CA GLN A 155 7.94 -5.99 -6.66
C GLN A 155 7.30 -4.78 -7.33
N SER A 156 6.01 -4.52 -7.07
CA SER A 156 5.34 -3.33 -7.62
C SER A 156 5.93 -2.04 -7.09
N ALA A 157 6.34 -2.00 -5.81
CA ALA A 157 6.98 -0.83 -5.22
C ALA A 157 8.35 -0.56 -5.84
N LEU A 158 9.14 -1.62 -6.13
CA LEU A 158 10.43 -1.50 -6.81
C LEU A 158 10.28 -1.09 -8.29
N ALA A 159 9.19 -1.52 -8.94
CA ALA A 159 8.91 -1.16 -10.34
C ALA A 159 8.40 0.28 -10.48
N ALA A 160 7.65 0.80 -9.49
CA ALA A 160 7.12 2.16 -9.47
C ALA A 160 8.15 3.24 -9.09
N ASP A 161 9.43 2.90 -9.17
CA ASP A 161 10.52 3.73 -8.70
C ASP A 161 10.84 4.87 -9.67
N THR A 162 10.62 6.11 -9.22
CA THR A 162 10.69 7.35 -10.03
C THR A 162 12.00 8.12 -9.85
N PHE A 163 12.98 7.54 -9.15
CA PHE A 163 14.25 8.23 -8.88
C PHE A 163 14.98 8.64 -10.17
N LEU A 164 15.03 7.75 -11.18
CA LEU A 164 15.69 8.03 -12.45
C LEU A 164 15.02 9.17 -13.21
N ASP A 165 13.68 9.26 -13.17
CA ASP A 165 12.94 10.35 -13.81
C ASP A 165 13.27 11.70 -13.17
N ARG A 166 13.42 11.73 -11.84
CA ARG A 166 13.83 12.95 -11.11
C ARG A 166 15.26 13.35 -11.45
N GLN A 167 16.18 12.39 -11.51
CA GLN A 167 17.56 12.66 -11.91
C GLN A 167 17.62 13.26 -13.33
N LEU A 168 16.91 12.64 -14.28
CA LEU A 168 16.86 13.13 -15.66
C LEU A 168 16.24 14.53 -15.76
N ALA A 169 15.17 14.80 -15.01
CA ALA A 169 14.54 16.11 -14.97
C ALA A 169 15.48 17.19 -14.40
N ALA A 170 16.26 16.85 -13.38
CA ALA A 170 17.24 17.77 -12.81
C ALA A 170 18.39 18.05 -13.80
N GLU A 171 18.91 17.04 -14.48
CA GLU A 171 19.95 17.20 -15.51
C GLU A 171 19.48 18.11 -16.65
N ALA A 172 18.25 17.91 -17.14
CA ALA A 172 17.66 18.78 -18.16
C ALA A 172 17.52 20.23 -17.68
N ARG A 173 17.13 20.43 -16.42
CA ARG A 173 17.06 21.76 -15.81
C ARG A 173 18.44 22.40 -15.67
N HIS A 174 19.47 21.64 -15.29
CA HIS A 174 20.84 22.16 -15.20
C HIS A 174 21.35 22.62 -16.56
N GLN A 175 21.11 21.85 -17.62
CA GLN A 175 21.46 22.25 -18.99
C GLN A 175 20.76 23.54 -19.40
N LEU A 176 19.48 23.68 -19.08
CA LEU A 176 18.73 24.90 -19.36
C LEU A 176 19.32 26.11 -18.62
N LEU A 177 19.56 25.97 -17.31
CA LEU A 177 20.17 27.02 -16.48
C LEU A 177 21.57 27.41 -16.98
N ASP A 178 22.40 26.43 -17.34
CA ASP A 178 23.74 26.66 -17.88
C ASP A 178 23.70 27.39 -19.22
N SER A 179 22.71 27.12 -20.06
CA SER A 179 22.51 27.86 -21.30
C SER A 179 22.01 29.29 -21.04
N ALA A 180 21.15 29.49 -20.03
CA ALA A 180 20.47 30.76 -19.76
C ALA A 180 21.32 31.77 -18.96
N LYS A 181 22.32 31.32 -18.18
CA LYS A 181 23.06 32.17 -17.23
C LYS A 181 23.86 33.32 -17.86
N GLY A 182 24.20 33.25 -19.14
CA GLY A 182 24.95 34.30 -19.85
C GLY A 182 24.08 35.40 -20.47
N TYR A 183 22.75 35.32 -20.32
CA TYR A 183 21.82 36.27 -20.91
C TYR A 183 21.29 37.25 -19.86
N LEU A 184 21.39 38.55 -20.15
CA LEU A 184 20.71 39.57 -19.36
C LEU A 184 19.20 39.41 -19.52
N SER A 185 18.54 38.97 -18.45
CA SER A 185 17.08 38.92 -18.40
C SER A 185 16.53 40.34 -18.39
N THR A 186 15.76 40.70 -19.42
CA THR A 186 15.11 42.01 -19.57
C THR A 186 13.74 42.06 -18.89
N THR A 187 13.21 40.90 -18.50
CA THR A 187 12.06 40.82 -17.63
C THR A 187 12.57 40.85 -16.18
N PRO A 188 11.89 41.56 -15.26
CA PRO A 188 12.13 41.39 -13.83
C PRO A 188 11.69 39.98 -13.46
N SER A 189 12.57 39.02 -13.72
CA SER A 189 12.36 37.62 -13.41
C SER A 189 12.09 37.55 -11.91
N PRO A 190 10.96 36.94 -11.47
CA PRO A 190 10.70 36.75 -10.06
C PRO A 190 11.91 36.03 -9.44
N PRO A 191 12.32 36.40 -8.22
CA PRO A 191 13.53 35.85 -7.61
C PRO A 191 13.46 34.32 -7.65
N LEU A 192 14.39 33.72 -8.40
CA LEU A 192 14.57 32.28 -8.56
C LEU A 192 14.69 31.55 -7.20
N SER A 193 14.89 32.29 -6.12
CA SER A 193 15.00 31.84 -4.74
C SER A 193 13.67 31.46 -4.07
N ARG A 194 12.49 31.79 -4.64
CA ARG A 194 11.20 31.60 -3.93
C ARG A 194 10.02 31.09 -4.76
N ALA A 195 10.21 30.80 -6.04
CA ALA A 195 9.24 29.98 -6.76
C ALA A 195 9.44 28.53 -6.29
N GLY A 196 8.84 28.19 -5.15
CA GLY A 196 8.69 26.82 -4.69
C GLY A 196 7.94 26.02 -5.74
N LEU A 197 8.66 25.44 -6.69
CA LEU A 197 8.23 24.29 -7.50
C LEU A 197 8.29 22.99 -6.68
N GLY A 198 8.45 23.10 -5.36
CA GLY A 198 8.05 22.04 -4.44
C GLY A 198 6.52 22.02 -4.33
N ALA A 199 5.92 20.91 -4.75
CA ALA A 199 4.57 20.48 -4.35
C ALA A 199 3.34 20.92 -5.16
N SER A 200 3.39 20.89 -6.51
CA SER A 200 2.17 20.60 -7.29
C SER A 200 2.27 19.36 -8.18
N SER A 201 3.25 18.49 -7.94
CA SER A 201 3.15 17.08 -8.34
C SER A 201 2.26 16.34 -7.32
N ALA A 202 1.02 16.80 -7.15
CA ALA A 202 -0.01 15.85 -6.76
C ALA A 202 -0.01 14.80 -7.88
N PRO A 203 0.20 13.51 -7.59
CA PRO A 203 0.12 12.48 -8.62
C PRO A 203 -1.32 12.53 -9.12
N ARG A 204 -1.53 13.13 -10.30
CA ARG A 204 -2.79 12.99 -11.02
C ARG A 204 -2.90 11.49 -11.27
N HIS A 205 -3.75 10.84 -10.48
CA HIS A 205 -4.10 9.44 -10.65
C HIS A 205 -4.38 9.21 -12.14
N PRO A 206 -3.83 8.16 -12.76
CA PRO A 206 -4.24 7.78 -14.09
C PRO A 206 -5.74 7.47 -14.02
N SER A 207 -6.56 8.41 -14.51
CA SER A 207 -7.98 8.17 -14.74
C SER A 207 -8.07 6.98 -15.68
N ARG A 208 -8.62 5.88 -15.17
CA ARG A 208 -8.68 4.57 -15.82
C ARG A 208 -9.64 4.54 -17.03
N ASN A 209 -10.24 5.66 -17.42
CA ASN A 209 -11.19 5.77 -18.53
C ASN A 209 -10.85 6.93 -19.49
N ALA A 210 -9.64 6.96 -20.03
CA ALA A 210 -9.29 7.84 -21.16
C ALA A 210 -8.65 7.05 -22.31
N MET A 211 -9.31 5.98 -22.74
CA MET A 211 -9.16 5.53 -24.12
C MET A 211 -9.94 6.50 -24.99
N ASN A 212 -9.28 7.10 -25.98
CA ASN A 212 -9.75 8.09 -26.96
C ASN A 212 -9.58 9.57 -26.56
N ALA A 213 -8.33 10.03 -26.51
CA ALA A 213 -7.93 11.28 -27.17
C ALA A 213 -6.42 11.41 -27.13
N VAL A 214 -5.76 11.04 -28.24
CA VAL A 214 -4.39 11.48 -28.52
C VAL A 214 -4.48 12.98 -28.82
N GLN A 215 -4.17 13.82 -27.82
CA GLN A 215 -3.77 15.21 -28.08
C GLN A 215 -2.29 15.34 -27.70
N PRO A 216 -1.39 15.45 -28.69
CA PRO A 216 0.05 15.52 -28.45
C PRO A 216 0.53 16.97 -28.22
N ASP A 217 -0.10 17.76 -27.33
CA ASP A 217 0.31 19.19 -27.22
C ASP A 217 0.10 19.92 -25.88
N GLN A 218 -0.26 19.28 -24.76
CA GLN A 218 -0.54 20.02 -23.51
C GLN A 218 0.03 19.41 -22.21
N LEU A 219 1.34 19.13 -22.17
CA LEU A 219 2.03 18.65 -20.96
C LEU A 219 3.17 19.55 -20.46
N PHE A 220 3.09 20.85 -20.69
CA PHE A 220 3.92 21.82 -19.96
C PHE A 220 3.04 22.90 -19.34
N PRO A 221 2.99 23.03 -17.99
CA PRO A 221 2.45 24.23 -17.35
C PRO A 221 3.35 25.41 -17.75
N GLY A 222 2.92 26.15 -18.76
CA GLY A 222 3.71 27.12 -19.52
C GLY A 222 3.84 28.50 -18.89
N ASP A 223 4.05 28.61 -17.57
CA ASP A 223 4.11 29.92 -16.90
C ASP A 223 5.52 30.37 -16.48
N LEU A 224 6.59 29.62 -16.82
CA LEU A 224 7.97 29.98 -16.41
C LEU A 224 9.02 29.96 -17.53
N LEU A 225 8.63 29.74 -18.78
CA LEU A 225 9.53 29.93 -19.91
C LEU A 225 9.06 31.16 -20.70
N PRO A 226 9.85 32.25 -20.81
CA PRO A 226 9.66 33.16 -21.92
C PRO A 226 9.81 32.32 -23.19
N SER A 227 8.71 32.14 -23.91
CA SER A 227 8.66 31.34 -25.12
C SER A 227 9.78 31.75 -26.08
N ALA A 228 10.82 30.92 -26.16
CA ALA A 228 11.81 30.99 -27.21
C ALA A 228 11.25 30.46 -28.56
N SER A 229 9.96 30.08 -28.63
CA SER A 229 9.32 29.65 -29.87
C SER A 229 8.88 30.81 -30.78
N VAL A 230 9.10 32.07 -30.36
CA VAL A 230 8.83 33.25 -31.21
C VAL A 230 9.98 33.51 -32.21
N ALA A 231 11.12 32.81 -32.10
CA ALA A 231 12.27 33.02 -32.98
C ALA A 231 12.24 32.21 -34.30
N SER A 232 11.19 31.43 -34.58
CA SER A 232 11.05 30.68 -35.84
C SER A 232 9.83 31.09 -36.66
N ALA A 233 9.57 32.39 -36.75
CA ALA A 233 8.82 32.97 -37.86
C ALA A 233 9.69 34.04 -38.49
N LYS A 234 10.07 33.83 -39.77
CA LYS A 234 10.73 34.82 -40.63
C LYS A 234 10.05 36.19 -40.46
N GLY A 235 10.62 37.09 -39.68
CA GLY A 235 10.10 38.46 -39.58
C GLY A 235 10.21 39.18 -38.24
N ILE A 236 10.49 38.52 -37.12
CA ILE A 236 10.74 39.23 -35.86
C ILE A 236 12.24 39.43 -35.72
N SER A 237 12.74 40.54 -36.28
CA SER A 237 14.06 41.07 -35.94
C SER A 237 14.10 41.26 -34.41
N ALA A 238 15.12 40.72 -33.75
CA ALA A 238 15.36 40.96 -32.33
C ALA A 238 15.33 42.48 -32.06
N LEU A 239 14.24 42.98 -31.49
CA LEU A 239 13.95 44.41 -31.34
C LEU A 239 14.68 45.06 -30.16
N TYR A 240 15.80 44.48 -29.72
CA TYR A 240 16.78 45.14 -28.86
C TYR A 240 18.17 44.64 -29.24
N PHE A 241 18.91 45.45 -30.00
CA PHE A 241 20.36 45.31 -30.10
C PHE A 241 20.92 45.55 -28.69
N LEU A 242 21.22 44.48 -27.96
CA LEU A 242 22.08 44.60 -26.80
C LEU A 242 23.39 45.19 -27.32
N PRO A 243 23.87 46.33 -26.78
CA PRO A 243 25.16 46.85 -27.18
C PRO A 243 26.19 45.74 -27.00
N LYS A 244 26.99 45.48 -28.04
CA LYS A 244 28.07 44.46 -28.00
C LYS A 244 29.05 44.73 -26.84
N ILE A 245 29.04 45.95 -26.32
CA ILE A 245 29.79 46.42 -25.16
C ILE A 245 28.79 46.53 -24.01
N LEU A 246 28.88 45.59 -23.06
CA LEU A 246 28.11 45.67 -21.83
C LEU A 246 28.64 46.83 -20.97
N THR A 247 27.76 47.44 -20.17
CA THR A 247 28.23 48.36 -19.13
C THR A 247 28.91 47.54 -18.02
N PRO A 248 29.90 48.11 -17.29
CA PRO A 248 30.54 47.40 -16.18
C PRO A 248 29.53 46.86 -15.14
N GLU A 249 28.45 47.61 -14.89
CA GLU A 249 27.35 47.17 -14.02
C GLU A 249 26.64 45.91 -14.57
N GLN A 250 26.43 45.81 -15.89
CA GLN A 250 25.83 44.64 -16.53
C GLN A 250 26.77 43.42 -16.54
N GLU A 251 28.08 43.64 -16.65
CA GLU A 251 29.05 42.57 -16.51
C GLU A 251 29.06 42.02 -15.08
N ASP A 252 28.99 42.90 -14.08
CA ASP A 252 28.93 42.51 -12.67
C ASP A 252 27.63 41.77 -12.34
N THR A 253 26.49 42.14 -12.92
CA THR A 253 25.23 41.40 -12.74
C THR A 253 25.29 40.02 -13.37
N LEU A 254 25.81 39.88 -14.60
CA LEU A 254 26.01 38.58 -15.24
C LEU A 254 26.95 37.69 -14.42
N ARG A 255 28.08 38.22 -13.96
CA ARG A 255 29.02 37.46 -13.12
C ARG A 255 28.39 36.98 -11.81
N ARG A 256 27.48 37.77 -11.21
CA ARG A 256 26.71 37.33 -10.03
C ARG A 256 25.72 36.23 -10.40
N GLN A 257 24.97 36.40 -11.48
CA GLN A 257 24.02 35.39 -11.98
C GLN A 257 24.71 34.06 -12.29
N GLU A 258 25.88 34.09 -12.95
CA GLU A 258 26.67 32.90 -13.24
C GLU A 258 27.10 32.17 -11.96
N ARG A 259 27.54 32.91 -10.94
CA ARG A 259 27.88 32.33 -9.63
C ARG A 259 26.65 31.75 -8.94
N ASP A 260 25.55 32.50 -8.89
CA ASP A 260 24.32 32.06 -8.24
C ASP A 260 23.75 30.79 -8.88
N VAL A 261 23.77 30.72 -10.22
CA VAL A 261 23.35 29.52 -10.98
C VAL A 261 24.31 28.36 -10.73
N ALA A 262 25.62 28.60 -10.72
CA ALA A 262 26.60 27.55 -10.43
C ALA A 262 26.42 26.97 -9.03
N GLU A 263 26.27 27.82 -8.00
CA GLU A 263 25.98 27.40 -6.64
C GLU A 263 24.66 26.63 -6.54
N LEU A 264 23.62 27.06 -7.26
CA LEU A 264 22.34 26.36 -7.29
C LEU A 264 22.48 24.96 -7.88
N ILE A 265 23.17 24.83 -9.02
CA ILE A 265 23.42 23.55 -9.68
C ILE A 265 24.25 22.64 -8.77
N GLU A 266 25.28 23.15 -8.10
CA GLU A 266 26.11 22.37 -7.17
C GLU A 266 25.31 21.86 -5.96
N ARG A 267 24.46 22.71 -5.36
CA ARG A 267 23.55 22.30 -4.29
C ARG A 267 22.57 21.23 -4.76
N GLU A 268 21.98 21.37 -5.94
CA GLU A 268 21.06 20.35 -6.47
C GLU A 268 21.78 19.03 -6.81
N LYS A 269 23.01 19.09 -7.35
CA LYS A 269 23.82 17.90 -7.60
C LYS A 269 24.15 17.13 -6.32
N SER A 270 24.62 17.82 -5.29
CA SER A 270 24.90 17.19 -3.99
C SER A 270 23.63 16.62 -3.33
N GLN A 271 22.47 17.27 -3.51
CA GLN A 271 21.19 16.71 -3.06
C GLN A 271 20.84 15.41 -3.82
N ILE A 272 20.96 15.39 -5.14
CA ILE A 272 20.68 14.21 -5.97
C ILE A 272 21.65 13.06 -5.64
N GLU A 273 22.92 13.37 -5.39
CA GLU A 273 23.90 12.38 -4.95
C GLU A 273 23.52 11.78 -3.58
N GLY A 274 23.14 12.62 -2.61
CA GLY A 274 22.65 12.13 -1.32
C GLY A 274 21.35 11.32 -1.44
N GLU A 275 20.44 11.70 -2.34
CA GLU A 275 19.25 10.91 -2.65
C GLU A 275 19.62 9.58 -3.31
N ARG A 276 20.60 9.57 -4.22
CA ARG A 276 21.09 8.36 -4.90
C ARG A 276 21.64 7.34 -3.92
N GLU A 277 22.39 7.77 -2.92
CA GLU A 277 22.93 6.88 -1.88
C GLU A 277 21.80 6.26 -1.05
N ARG A 278 20.87 7.07 -0.54
CA ARG A 278 19.68 6.59 0.20
C ARG A 278 18.83 5.67 -0.65
N HIS A 279 18.70 5.98 -1.94
CA HIS A 279 17.98 5.17 -2.90
C HIS A 279 18.65 3.82 -3.14
N ALA A 280 19.98 3.80 -3.28
CA ALA A 280 20.75 2.57 -3.40
C ALA A 280 20.62 1.70 -2.14
N GLU A 281 20.68 2.29 -0.95
CA GLU A 281 20.47 1.59 0.32
C GLU A 281 19.07 0.99 0.42
N THR A 282 18.03 1.77 0.12
CA THR A 282 16.64 1.29 0.15
C THR A 282 16.40 0.20 -0.90
N ARG A 283 16.94 0.31 -2.12
CA ARG A 283 16.89 -0.77 -3.12
C ARG A 283 17.64 -2.01 -2.66
N ALA A 284 18.80 -1.87 -2.03
CA ALA A 284 19.55 -3.01 -1.49
C ALA A 284 18.77 -3.72 -0.37
N ALA A 285 18.16 -2.96 0.54
CA ALA A 285 17.31 -3.49 1.60
C ALA A 285 16.06 -4.19 1.04
N GLN A 286 15.37 -3.57 0.08
CA GLN A 286 14.22 -4.18 -0.61
C GLN A 286 14.62 -5.43 -1.39
N GLY A 287 15.80 -5.45 -2.02
CA GLY A 287 16.34 -6.62 -2.71
C GLY A 287 16.68 -7.78 -1.78
N LYS A 288 17.14 -7.50 -0.55
CA LYS A 288 17.29 -8.52 0.51
C LYS A 288 15.93 -9.08 0.92
N LYS A 289 14.97 -8.19 1.26
CA LYS A 289 13.60 -8.58 1.62
C LYS A 289 12.93 -9.42 0.53
N LEU A 290 13.12 -9.06 -0.75
CA LEU A 290 12.56 -9.81 -1.87
C LEU A 290 13.14 -11.23 -1.97
N ARG A 291 14.44 -11.39 -1.72
CA ARG A 291 15.08 -12.72 -1.69
C ARG A 291 14.56 -13.57 -0.53
N GLU A 292 14.45 -12.99 0.66
CA GLU A 292 13.88 -13.66 1.84
C GLU A 292 12.42 -14.09 1.61
N LEU A 293 11.58 -13.22 1.04
CA LEU A 293 10.20 -13.55 0.72
C LEU A 293 10.10 -14.66 -0.34
N ARG A 294 10.99 -14.65 -1.35
CA ARG A 294 11.05 -15.74 -2.34
C ARG A 294 11.41 -17.07 -1.71
N GLN A 295 12.46 -17.09 -0.88
CA GLN A 295 12.86 -18.28 -0.14
C GLN A 295 11.71 -18.81 0.73
N ARG A 296 11.02 -17.92 1.46
CA ARG A 296 9.87 -18.29 2.28
C ARG A 296 8.71 -18.88 1.47
N VAL A 297 8.40 -18.32 0.30
CA VAL A 297 7.36 -18.87 -0.59
C VAL A 297 7.77 -20.25 -1.11
N ASP A 298 9.04 -20.43 -1.50
CA ASP A 298 9.54 -21.72 -1.99
C ASP A 298 9.56 -22.79 -0.89
N GLU A 299 9.93 -22.42 0.34
CA GLU A 299 9.87 -23.29 1.53
C GLU A 299 8.43 -23.71 1.84
N LEU A 300 7.47 -22.77 1.86
CA LEU A 300 6.06 -23.10 2.10
C LEU A 300 5.50 -24.04 1.01
N ARG A 301 5.86 -23.83 -0.26
CA ARG A 301 5.49 -24.72 -1.36
C ARG A 301 6.14 -26.10 -1.23
N ALA A 302 7.38 -26.18 -0.76
CA ALA A 302 8.05 -27.45 -0.49
C ALA A 302 7.32 -28.22 0.62
N GLN A 303 6.95 -27.54 1.72
CA GLN A 303 6.18 -28.15 2.81
C GLN A 303 4.82 -28.66 2.33
N GLU A 304 4.11 -27.93 1.47
CA GLU A 304 2.84 -28.40 0.89
C GLU A 304 3.03 -29.66 0.03
N LYS A 305 4.11 -29.71 -0.77
CA LYS A 305 4.43 -30.90 -1.58
C LYS A 305 4.78 -32.10 -0.72
N GLU A 306 5.63 -31.93 0.30
CA GLU A 306 5.99 -33.00 1.23
C GLU A 306 4.76 -33.56 1.96
N LYS A 307 3.85 -32.68 2.40
CA LYS A 307 2.57 -33.10 2.99
C LYS A 307 1.70 -33.87 2.02
N HIS A 308 1.63 -33.45 0.75
CA HIS A 308 0.86 -34.17 -0.26
C HIS A 308 1.45 -35.56 -0.55
N VAL A 309 2.78 -35.69 -0.55
CA VAL A 309 3.47 -36.99 -0.70
C VAL A 309 3.20 -37.88 0.52
N GLN A 310 3.36 -37.36 1.74
CA GLN A 310 3.06 -38.09 2.97
C GLN A 310 1.61 -38.57 3.02
N LYS A 311 0.66 -37.72 2.60
CA LYS A 311 -0.76 -38.09 2.51
C LYS A 311 -1.00 -39.20 1.49
N GLY A 312 -0.31 -39.19 0.35
CA GLY A 312 -0.36 -40.29 -0.61
C GLY A 312 0.12 -41.61 -0.01
N GLN A 313 1.26 -41.58 0.69
CA GLN A 313 1.82 -42.76 1.36
C GLN A 313 0.93 -43.28 2.50
N GLU A 314 0.29 -42.40 3.29
CA GLU A 314 -0.69 -42.82 4.31
C GLU A 314 -1.88 -43.57 3.69
N MET A 315 -2.38 -43.11 2.53
CA MET A 315 -3.51 -43.78 1.87
C MET A 315 -3.11 -45.14 1.26
N ASP A 316 -1.89 -45.28 0.76
CA ASP A 316 -1.40 -46.55 0.19
C ASP A 316 -1.16 -47.64 1.27
N VAL A 317 -0.96 -47.26 2.53
CA VAL A 317 -0.78 -48.19 3.66
C VAL A 317 -2.13 -48.61 4.27
N GLU A 318 -3.18 -47.80 4.12
CA GLU A 318 -4.53 -48.11 4.62
C GLU A 318 -5.39 -48.91 3.62
N ALA A 319 -4.94 -49.08 2.38
CA ALA A 319 -5.60 -49.86 1.32
C ALA A 319 -5.21 -51.36 1.36
#